data_AF-A0A370IGV0-F1
#
_entry.id   AF-A0A370IGV0-F1
#
_cell.length_a   1.000
_cell.length_b   1.000
_cell.length_c   1.000
_cell.angle_alpha   90.00
_cell.angle_beta   90.00
_cell.angle_gamma   90.00
#
_symmetry.space_group_name_H-M   'P 1'
#
loop_
_entity.id
_entity.type
_entity.pdbx_description
1 polymer ?
#
loop_
_entity_poly.entity_id
_entity_poly.type
_entity_poly.pdbx_seq_one_letter_code
_entity_poly.pdbx_strand_id
1 'polypeptide(L)'
;MVPAHDAEGPELPVPQGYFDEVPRGDQAEFTTLSDRLVRHLFDVGLQLHTLRAVFEQHDSSERDLRAASAAVTDLLDDLDMLIRDTGLAVLTLEREPEPPERPPPMRRKRRR
;
A
#
# COMPACT_ATOMS: atom_id res chain seq x y z
N MET A 1 -5.43 -9.49 63.92
CA MET A 1 -4.27 -8.70 63.44
C MET A 1 -3.69 -9.48 62.25
N VAL A 2 -4.07 -9.09 61.04
CA VAL A 2 -3.68 -9.72 59.77
C VAL A 2 -3.13 -8.58 58.89
N PRO A 3 -1.90 -8.66 58.36
CA PRO A 3 -1.44 -7.69 57.37
C PRO A 3 -1.87 -8.12 55.95
N ALA A 4 -2.10 -7.09 55.15
CA ALA A 4 -2.61 -7.10 53.78
C ALA A 4 -1.49 -7.15 52.73
N HIS A 5 -1.93 -7.33 51.47
CA HIS A 5 -1.20 -7.10 50.20
C HIS A 5 -0.06 -8.10 49.90
N ASP A 6 0.04 -8.76 48.73
CA ASP A 6 -0.26 -8.32 47.37
C ASP A 6 -0.70 -9.48 46.47
N ALA A 7 -1.66 -9.18 45.59
CA ALA A 7 -2.04 -10.04 44.47
C ALA A 7 -1.15 -9.73 43.27
N GLU A 8 0.02 -10.35 43.19
CA GLU A 8 0.77 -10.42 41.94
C GLU A 8 0.21 -11.57 41.09
N GLY A 9 -0.77 -11.25 40.25
CA GLY A 9 -1.07 -12.11 39.11
C GLY A 9 0.19 -12.20 38.23
N PRO A 10 0.48 -13.35 37.59
CA PRO A 10 1.67 -13.47 36.75
C PRO A 10 1.57 -12.43 35.63
N GLU A 11 2.42 -11.42 35.69
CA GLU A 11 2.58 -10.41 34.65
C GLU A 11 3.15 -11.15 33.43
N LEU A 12 2.27 -11.53 32.51
CA LEU A 12 2.67 -12.12 31.24
C LEU A 12 3.60 -11.12 30.56
N PRO A 13 4.83 -11.51 30.16
CA PRO A 13 5.69 -10.61 29.42
C PRO A 13 4.96 -10.24 28.14
N VAL A 14 4.59 -8.96 28.02
CA VAL A 14 4.04 -8.41 26.78
C VAL A 14 5.03 -8.74 25.68
N PRO A 15 4.65 -9.48 24.62
CA PRO A 15 5.56 -9.78 23.52
C PRO A 15 6.05 -8.46 22.91
N GLN A 16 7.28 -8.06 23.23
CA GLN A 16 7.95 -6.96 22.56
C GLN A 16 8.12 -7.37 21.10
N GLY A 17 7.34 -6.75 20.22
CA GLY A 17 7.35 -7.01 18.77
C GLY A 17 5.98 -7.23 18.13
N TYR A 18 4.89 -7.40 18.89
CA TYR A 18 3.56 -7.60 18.28
C TYR A 18 2.94 -6.32 17.68
N PHE A 19 3.45 -5.13 18.06
CA PHE A 19 2.91 -3.83 17.61
C PHE A 19 3.90 -3.00 16.79
N ASP A 20 5.07 -3.54 16.44
CA ASP A 20 6.13 -2.76 15.76
C ASP A 20 6.04 -2.78 14.22
N GLU A 21 5.08 -3.52 13.65
CA GLU A 21 4.84 -3.52 12.20
C GLU A 21 3.67 -2.59 11.83
N VAL A 22 3.58 -1.42 12.47
CA VAL A 22 2.75 -0.35 11.89
C VAL A 22 3.49 0.10 10.63
N PRO A 23 2.91 -0.07 9.42
CA PRO A 23 3.57 0.37 8.21
C PRO A 23 3.87 1.85 8.37
N ARG A 24 5.12 2.24 8.13
CA ARG A 24 5.50 3.65 8.09
C ARG A 24 4.56 4.37 7.11
N GLY A 25 4.25 5.65 7.34
CA GLY A 25 3.20 6.35 6.57
C GLY A 25 3.29 6.13 5.05
N ASP A 26 4.52 6.15 4.53
CA ASP A 26 4.85 5.93 3.12
C ASP A 26 4.56 4.49 2.65
N GLN A 27 4.67 3.49 3.53
CA GLN A 27 4.37 2.07 3.26
C GLN A 27 2.87 1.79 3.25
N ALA A 28 2.11 2.47 4.12
CA ALA A 28 0.65 2.41 4.09
C ALA A 28 0.08 3.07 2.82
N GLU A 29 0.65 4.21 2.41
CA GLU A 29 0.29 4.90 1.17
C GLU A 29 0.60 4.03 -0.07
N PHE A 30 1.82 3.47 -0.16
CA PHE A 30 2.19 2.56 -1.24
C PHE A 30 1.27 1.34 -1.34
N THR A 31 0.92 0.72 -0.21
CA THR A 31 0.02 -0.44 -0.19
C THR A 31 -1.38 -0.06 -0.68
N THR A 32 -1.88 1.11 -0.27
CA THR A 32 -3.17 1.65 -0.71
C THR A 32 -3.19 1.92 -2.21
N LEU A 33 -2.13 2.54 -2.73
CA LEU A 33 -2.01 2.83 -4.17
C LEU A 33 -1.83 1.56 -5.00
N SER A 34 -1.07 0.59 -4.49
CA SER A 34 -0.90 -0.71 -5.13
C SER A 34 -2.20 -1.51 -5.21
N ASP A 35 -2.98 -1.55 -4.12
CA ASP A 35 -4.32 -2.15 -4.11
C ASP A 35 -5.23 -1.47 -5.15
N ARG A 36 -5.23 -0.14 -5.16
CA ARG A 36 -6.02 0.64 -6.12
C ARG A 36 -5.60 0.35 -7.57
N LEU A 37 -4.31 0.27 -7.86
CA LEU A 37 -3.79 -0.07 -9.19
C LEU A 37 -4.23 -1.47 -9.62
N VAL A 38 -4.10 -2.48 -8.75
CA VAL A 38 -4.49 -3.87 -9.07
C VAL A 38 -5.99 -3.97 -9.33
N ARG A 39 -6.83 -3.37 -8.48
CA ARG A 39 -8.27 -3.34 -8.68
C ARG A 39 -8.64 -2.63 -9.98
N HIS A 40 -8.00 -1.51 -10.27
CA HIS A 40 -8.28 -0.76 -11.50
C HIS A 40 -7.84 -1.52 -12.75
N LEU A 41 -6.69 -2.20 -12.74
CA LEU A 41 -6.26 -3.06 -13.85
C LEU A 41 -7.28 -4.17 -14.14
N PHE A 42 -7.87 -4.74 -13.09
CA PHE A 42 -8.94 -5.72 -13.25
C PHE A 42 -10.19 -5.10 -13.87
N ASP A 43 -10.64 -3.95 -13.36
CA ASP A 43 -11.81 -3.23 -13.88
C ASP A 43 -11.62 -2.81 -15.35
N VAL A 44 -10.45 -2.28 -15.71
CA VAL A 44 -10.06 -1.94 -17.10
C VAL A 44 -10.13 -3.18 -17.98
N GLY A 45 -9.65 -4.33 -17.50
CA GLY A 45 -9.74 -5.60 -18.21
C GLY A 45 -11.18 -6.00 -18.55
N LEU A 46 -12.11 -5.85 -17.60
CA LEU A 46 -13.54 -6.10 -17.84
C LEU A 46 -14.16 -5.10 -18.81
N GLN A 47 -13.81 -3.82 -18.70
CA GLN A 47 -14.34 -2.78 -19.58
C GLN A 47 -13.83 -2.94 -21.02
N LEU A 48 -12.55 -3.24 -21.21
CA LEU A 48 -11.99 -3.54 -22.53
C LEU A 48 -12.65 -4.78 -23.15
N HIS A 49 -12.95 -5.81 -22.35
CA HIS A 49 -13.71 -6.97 -22.83
C HIS A 49 -15.10 -6.58 -23.34
N THR A 50 -15.77 -5.64 -22.66
CA THR A 50 -17.07 -5.11 -23.08
C THR A 50 -16.97 -4.26 -24.34
N LEU A 51 -15.97 -3.37 -24.42
CA LEU A 51 -15.73 -2.52 -25.59
C LEU A 51 -15.37 -3.34 -26.83
N ARG A 52 -14.63 -4.45 -26.66
CA ARG A 52 -14.34 -5.40 -27.73
C ARG A 52 -15.62 -5.91 -28.40
N ALA A 53 -16.68 -6.18 -27.66
CA ALA A 53 -17.97 -6.61 -28.23
C ALA A 53 -18.59 -5.54 -29.14
N VAL A 54 -18.42 -4.25 -28.81
CA VAL A 54 -18.86 -3.13 -29.66
C VAL A 54 -18.07 -3.07 -30.97
N PHE A 55 -16.76 -3.31 -30.92
CA PHE A 55 -15.92 -3.33 -32.12
C PHE A 55 -16.12 -4.58 -33.00
N GLU A 56 -16.47 -5.73 -32.41
CA GLU A 56 -16.73 -6.98 -33.14
C GLU A 56 -18.12 -7.01 -33.79
N GLN A 57 -19.04 -6.13 -33.38
CA GLN A 57 -20.39 -6.08 -33.92
C GLN A 57 -20.42 -5.34 -35.27
N HIS A 58 -20.77 -6.07 -36.34
CA HIS A 58 -20.77 -5.58 -37.72
C HIS A 58 -21.74 -4.41 -38.00
N ASP A 59 -22.77 -4.26 -37.18
CA ASP A 59 -23.79 -3.20 -37.31
C ASP A 59 -23.56 -2.02 -36.35
N SER A 60 -22.40 -1.95 -35.69
CA SER A 60 -22.07 -0.83 -34.79
C SER A 60 -22.08 0.49 -35.55
N SER A 61 -22.84 1.45 -35.04
CA SER A 61 -22.88 2.77 -35.67
C SER A 61 -21.55 3.50 -35.46
N GLU A 62 -21.24 4.46 -36.33
CA GLU A 62 -20.06 5.31 -36.11
C GLU A 62 -20.10 6.06 -34.77
N ARG A 63 -21.30 6.34 -34.25
CA ARG A 63 -21.47 6.96 -32.95
C ARG A 63 -21.01 6.02 -31.83
N ASP A 64 -21.33 4.73 -31.94
CA ASP A 64 -20.94 3.72 -30.95
C ASP A 64 -19.42 3.49 -30.99
N LEU A 65 -18.83 3.47 -32.19
CA LEU A 65 -17.38 3.36 -32.34
C LEU A 65 -16.64 4.59 -31.79
N ARG A 66 -17.15 5.80 -32.01
CA ARG A 66 -16.59 7.03 -31.43
C ARG A 66 -16.71 7.04 -29.90
N ALA A 67 -17.85 6.60 -29.36
CA ALA A 67 -18.06 6.51 -27.92
C ALA A 67 -17.12 5.46 -27.29
N ALA A 68 -16.96 4.30 -27.94
CA ALA A 68 -16.03 3.27 -27.51
C ALA A 68 -14.57 3.76 -27.56
N SER A 69 -14.18 4.50 -28.60
CA SER A 69 -12.85 5.10 -28.68
C SER A 69 -12.60 6.12 -27.58
N ALA A 70 -13.58 6.98 -27.27
CA ALA A 70 -13.47 7.94 -26.16
C ALA A 70 -13.31 7.21 -24.81
N ALA A 71 -14.11 6.16 -24.58
CA ALA A 71 -13.98 5.34 -23.39
C ALA A 71 -12.59 4.68 -23.25
N VAL A 72 -11.99 4.21 -24.36
CA VAL A 72 -10.61 3.69 -24.32
C VAL A 72 -9.61 4.78 -23.94
N THR A 73 -9.75 5.99 -24.50
CA THR A 73 -8.87 7.12 -24.15
C THR A 73 -8.97 7.47 -22.67
N ASP A 74 -10.17 7.59 -22.14
CA ASP A 74 -10.40 7.88 -20.72
C ASP A 74 -9.75 6.81 -19.82
N LEU A 75 -9.82 5.53 -20.21
CA LEU A 75 -9.18 4.44 -19.46
C LEU A 75 -7.66 4.48 -19.48
N LEU A 76 -7.07 4.90 -20.60
CA LEU A 76 -5.61 5.04 -20.69
C LEU A 76 -5.11 6.21 -19.85
N ASP A 77 -5.86 7.30 -19.80
CA ASP A 77 -5.55 8.48 -18.98
C ASP A 77 -5.64 8.14 -17.48
N ASP A 78 -6.69 7.43 -17.06
CA ASP A 78 -6.85 6.96 -15.68
C ASP A 78 -5.71 6.01 -15.26
N LEU A 79 -5.30 5.12 -16.17
CA LEU A 79 -4.21 4.18 -15.92
C LEU A 79 -2.85 4.89 -15.80
N ASP A 80 -2.55 5.88 -16.64
CA ASP A 80 -1.31 6.67 -16.54
C ASP A 80 -1.22 7.37 -15.18
N MET A 81 -2.33 7.95 -14.73
CA MET A 81 -2.41 8.61 -13.42
C MET A 81 -2.10 7.63 -12.28
N LEU A 82 -2.71 6.44 -12.28
CA LEU A 82 -2.49 5.44 -11.22
C LEU A 82 -1.07 4.88 -11.22
N ILE A 83 -0.49 4.65 -12.40
CA ILE A 83 0.90 4.19 -12.53
C ILE A 83 1.84 5.27 -11.98
N ARG A 84 1.60 6.54 -12.31
CA ARG A 84 2.38 7.67 -11.80
C ARG A 84 2.30 7.80 -10.29
N ASP A 85 1.09 7.78 -9.73
CA ASP A 85 0.85 7.91 -8.29
C ASP A 85 1.54 6.77 -7.53
N THR A 86 1.36 5.53 -8.00
CA THR A 86 2.01 4.36 -7.40
C THR A 86 3.53 4.44 -7.51
N GLY A 87 4.05 4.88 -8.66
CA GLY A 87 5.49 5.06 -8.87
C GLY A 87 6.10 6.13 -7.96
N LEU A 88 5.38 7.23 -7.72
CA LEU A 88 5.81 8.26 -6.76
C LEU A 88 5.90 7.70 -5.34
N ALA A 89 4.93 6.88 -4.92
CA ALA A 89 4.97 6.24 -3.61
C ALA A 89 6.15 5.27 -3.44
N VAL A 90 6.50 4.50 -4.48
CA VAL A 90 7.71 3.64 -4.47
C VAL A 90 8.97 4.48 -4.26
N LEU A 91 9.10 5.60 -4.96
CA LEU A 91 10.28 6.47 -4.83
C LEU A 91 10.36 7.15 -3.46
N THR A 92 9.22 7.40 -2.80
CA THR A 92 9.18 7.89 -1.43
C THR A 92 9.67 6.82 -0.45
N LEU A 93 9.22 5.57 -0.61
CA LEU A 93 9.68 4.44 0.20
C LEU A 93 11.18 4.19 0.11
N GLU A 94 11.77 4.27 -1.08
CA GLU A 94 13.20 4.04 -1.30
C GLU A 94 14.09 5.14 -0.69
N ARG A 95 13.52 6.30 -0.36
CA ARG A 95 14.26 7.42 0.24
C ARG A 95 14.42 7.32 1.75
N GLU A 96 13.81 6.33 2.39
CA GLU A 96 13.83 6.26 3.84
C GLU A 96 15.20 5.82 4.38
N PRO A 97 15.88 6.64 5.19
CA PRO A 97 17.20 6.30 5.70
C PRO A 97 17.13 5.12 6.68
N GLU A 98 18.09 4.20 6.54
CA GLU A 98 18.43 3.18 7.55
C GLU A 98 18.51 3.85 8.94
N PRO A 99 17.84 3.30 9.98
CA PRO A 99 17.89 3.88 11.31
C PRO A 99 19.34 3.93 11.80
N PRO A 100 19.76 5.01 12.48
CA PRO A 100 21.15 5.13 12.92
C PRO A 100 21.52 3.93 13.78
N GLU A 101 22.58 3.22 13.37
CA GLU A 101 23.15 2.09 14.13
C GLU A 101 23.25 2.48 15.60
N ARG A 102 22.60 1.70 16.47
CA ARG A 102 22.63 1.94 17.91
C ARG A 102 24.10 2.04 18.36
N PRO A 103 24.52 3.13 19.02
CA PRO A 103 25.90 3.28 19.43
C PRO A 103 26.30 2.10 20.33
N PRO A 104 27.50 1.53 20.14
CA PRO A 104 27.93 0.34 20.87
C PRO A 104 27.87 0.61 22.39
N PRO A 105 27.46 -0.38 23.20
CA PRO A 105 27.26 -0.17 24.63
C PRO A 105 28.57 0.30 25.26
N MET A 106 28.58 1.55 25.75
CA MET A 106 29.73 2.09 26.49
C MET A 106 29.98 1.23 27.73
N ARG A 107 31.01 0.39 27.67
CA ARG A 107 31.54 -0.34 28.84
C ARG A 107 31.99 0.69 29.86
N ARG A 108 31.12 0.99 30.83
CA ARG A 108 31.48 1.76 32.03
C ARG A 108 32.61 1.02 32.74
N LYS A 109 33.84 1.50 32.55
CA LYS A 109 35.01 1.06 33.32
C LYS A 109 34.72 1.37 34.78
N ARG A 110 34.42 0.33 35.56
CA ARG A 110 34.40 0.40 37.03
C ARG A 110 35.81 0.79 37.48
N ARG A 111 35.98 2.06 37.86
CA ARG A 111 37.14 2.52 38.63
C ARG A 111 37.11 1.78 39.97
N ARG A 112 38.11 0.95 40.19
CA ARG A 112 38.57 0.54 41.52
C ARG A 112 39.77 1.40 41.87
#